data_AF-A0A4S3MU63-F1
#
_entry.id   AF-A0A4S3MU63-F1
#
_cell.length_a   1.000
_cell.length_b   1.000
_cell.length_c   1.000
_cell.angle_alpha   90.00
_cell.angle_beta   90.00
_cell.angle_gamma   90.00
#
_symmetry.space_group_name_H-M   'P 1'
#
loop_
_entity.id
_entity.type
_entity.pdbx_description
1 polymer ?
#
loop_
_entity_poly.entity_id
_entity_poly.type
_entity_poly.pdbx_seq_one_letter_code
_entity_poly.pdbx_strand_id
1 'polypeptide(L)'
;MAYWLFKSEPDTWSWDQQVAKGAAGEEWGGVRNYQARNNMRAMKIGDLGFFYHSNVGKEVVGIVEVCAESAPDSTTDDPRWDCVHIRAVRPLARPVTLEDCKVEPGLEKMALVNNTRLSVQPVTDEEWRIVCRMGGVEP
;
A
#
# COMPACT_ATOMS: atom_id res chain seq x y z
N MET A 1 11.99 4.90 -9.44
CA MET A 1 11.28 4.53 -8.21
C MET A 1 9.83 4.38 -8.59
N ALA A 2 9.20 3.26 -8.24
CA ALA A 2 7.78 3.02 -8.49
C ALA A 2 6.98 3.33 -7.22
N TYR A 3 5.69 3.62 -7.40
CA TYR A 3 4.75 3.88 -6.31
C TYR A 3 3.64 2.83 -6.28
N TRP A 4 3.21 2.52 -5.05
CA TRP A 4 2.27 1.42 -4.80
C TRP A 4 1.22 1.82 -3.78
N LEU A 5 0.20 0.97 -3.61
CA LEU A 5 -0.77 1.07 -2.53
C LEU A 5 -1.04 -0.33 -1.96
N PHE A 6 -1.03 -0.42 -0.63
CA PHE A 6 -1.24 -1.63 0.15
C PHE A 6 -2.51 -1.48 0.99
N LYS A 7 -3.51 -2.32 0.75
CA LYS A 7 -4.74 -2.35 1.55
C LYS A 7 -4.56 -3.27 2.76
N SER A 8 -4.95 -2.77 3.93
CA SER A 8 -4.92 -3.49 5.19
C SER A 8 -6.18 -3.21 6.00
N GLU A 9 -6.82 -4.23 6.59
CA GLU A 9 -7.92 -4.00 7.52
C GLU A 9 -7.34 -3.62 8.89
N PRO A 10 -7.69 -2.45 9.47
CA PRO A 10 -7.06 -1.96 10.69
C PRO A 10 -7.34 -2.85 11.92
N ASP A 11 -8.41 -3.64 11.89
CA ASP A 11 -8.72 -4.62 12.94
C ASP A 11 -7.79 -5.85 12.90
N THR A 12 -7.13 -6.10 11.77
CA THR A 12 -6.16 -7.20 11.60
C THR A 12 -4.73 -6.68 11.65
N TRP A 13 -4.43 -5.64 10.87
CA TRP A 13 -3.12 -5.01 10.80
C TRP A 13 -3.25 -3.50 10.59
N SER A 14 -3.08 -2.75 11.68
CA SER A 14 -3.25 -1.29 11.72
C SER A 14 -1.98 -0.53 11.35
N TRP A 15 -2.14 0.78 11.12
CA TRP A 15 -0.99 1.65 10.87
C TRP A 15 -0.08 1.74 12.09
N ASP A 16 -0.64 1.81 13.31
CA ASP A 16 0.14 1.88 14.54
C ASP A 16 0.96 0.60 14.76
N GLN A 17 0.42 -0.57 14.40
CA GLN A 17 1.18 -1.83 14.41
C GLN A 17 2.34 -1.80 13.40
N GLN A 18 2.09 -1.28 12.20
CA GLN A 18 3.12 -1.12 11.17
C GLN A 18 4.25 -0.17 11.63
N VAL A 19 3.90 0.93 12.29
CA VAL A 19 4.87 1.86 12.89
C VAL A 19 5.64 1.19 14.02
N ALA A 20 4.96 0.42 14.89
CA ALA A 20 5.60 -0.27 16.01
C ALA A 20 6.62 -1.35 15.58
N LYS A 21 6.45 -1.96 14.39
CA LYS A 21 7.46 -2.85 13.80
C LYS A 21 8.77 -2.15 13.45
N GLY A 22 8.72 -0.83 13.21
CA GLY A 22 9.90 -0.01 12.94
C GLY A 22 10.74 -0.54 11.77
N ALA A 23 12.06 -0.52 11.95
CA ALA A 23 13.02 -0.87 10.89
C ALA A 23 12.95 -2.33 10.43
N ALA A 24 12.40 -3.23 11.27
CA ALA A 24 12.22 -4.64 10.90
C ALA A 24 11.20 -4.82 9.76
N GLY A 25 10.23 -3.91 9.65
CA GLY A 25 9.12 -4.03 8.72
C GLY A 25 8.19 -5.20 9.05
N GLU A 26 7.30 -5.48 8.11
CA GLU A 26 6.34 -6.57 8.16
C GLU A 26 6.29 -7.29 6.82
N GLU A 27 6.22 -8.62 6.86
CA GLU A 27 5.95 -9.45 5.69
C GLU A 27 4.54 -9.18 5.18
N TRP A 28 4.39 -8.84 3.89
CA TRP A 28 3.08 -8.56 3.29
C TRP A 28 2.39 -9.82 2.76
N GLY A 29 2.33 -10.85 3.60
CA GLY A 29 1.80 -12.18 3.30
C GLY A 29 0.27 -12.25 3.18
N GLY A 30 -0.25 -13.44 2.92
CA GLY A 30 -1.71 -13.69 2.85
C GLY A 30 -2.38 -13.22 1.55
N VAL A 31 -1.63 -12.63 0.62
CA VAL A 31 -2.15 -12.23 -0.70
C VAL A 31 -2.42 -13.46 -1.56
N ARG A 32 -3.68 -13.64 -1.97
CA ARG A 32 -4.13 -14.75 -2.85
C ARG A 32 -4.74 -14.26 -4.17
N ASN A 33 -4.21 -13.15 -4.67
CA ASN A 33 -4.59 -12.57 -5.96
C ASN A 33 -3.34 -12.50 -6.88
N TYR A 34 -3.41 -13.11 -8.07
CA TYR A 34 -2.28 -13.17 -9.00
C TYR A 34 -1.77 -11.81 -9.45
N GLN A 35 -2.66 -10.83 -9.66
CA GLN A 35 -2.26 -9.49 -10.07
C GLN A 35 -1.56 -8.76 -8.91
N ALA A 36 -2.10 -8.83 -7.69
CA ALA A 36 -1.48 -8.25 -6.51
C ALA A 36 -0.09 -8.85 -6.24
N ARG A 37 0.06 -10.17 -6.36
CA ARG A 37 1.35 -10.85 -6.28
C ARG A 37 2.32 -10.35 -7.35
N ASN A 38 1.87 -10.26 -8.60
CA ASN A 38 2.72 -9.78 -9.69
C ASN A 38 3.16 -8.32 -9.50
N ASN A 39 2.32 -7.47 -8.89
CA ASN A 39 2.72 -6.12 -8.49
C ASN A 39 3.85 -6.19 -7.45
N MET A 40 3.73 -7.03 -6.42
CA MET A 40 4.80 -7.21 -5.42
C MET A 40 6.11 -7.74 -6.02
N ARG A 41 6.04 -8.64 -7.01
CA ARG A 41 7.22 -9.13 -7.74
C ARG A 41 7.94 -8.05 -8.56
N ALA A 42 7.23 -6.97 -8.93
CA ALA A 42 7.81 -5.87 -9.67
C ALA A 42 8.47 -4.80 -8.76
N MET A 43 8.23 -4.86 -7.46
CA MET A 43 8.77 -3.91 -6.49
C MET A 43 10.28 -4.07 -6.29
N LYS A 44 10.93 -2.96 -5.98
CA LYS A 44 12.34 -2.89 -5.58
C LYS A 44 12.50 -2.26 -4.21
N ILE A 45 13.59 -2.60 -3.51
CA ILE A 45 13.93 -1.98 -2.23
C ILE A 45 13.98 -0.46 -2.40
N GLY A 46 13.29 0.24 -1.50
CA GLY A 46 13.15 1.70 -1.53
C GLY A 46 11.98 2.22 -2.38
N ASP A 47 11.27 1.38 -3.13
CA ASP A 47 9.98 1.78 -3.70
C ASP A 47 9.01 2.14 -2.58
N LEU A 48 8.23 3.20 -2.79
CA LEU A 48 7.31 3.73 -1.80
C LEU A 48 5.88 3.28 -2.09
N GLY A 49 5.04 3.29 -1.06
CA GLY A 49 3.62 3.07 -1.24
C GLY A 49 2.75 3.67 -0.15
N PHE A 50 1.47 3.77 -0.45
CA PHE A 50 0.45 4.19 0.50
C PHE A 50 -0.03 3.01 1.34
N PHE A 51 -0.12 3.21 2.65
CA PHE A 51 -0.82 2.31 3.56
C PHE A 51 -2.29 2.74 3.65
N TYR A 52 -3.18 1.91 3.14
CA TYR A 52 -4.61 2.18 3.05
C TYR A 52 -5.37 1.28 4.02
N HIS A 53 -6.16 1.88 4.92
CA HIS A 53 -7.11 1.13 5.73
C HIS A 53 -8.32 0.74 4.88
N SER A 54 -8.55 -0.57 4.73
CA SER A 54 -9.71 -1.14 4.05
C SER A 54 -10.79 -1.59 5.02
N ASN A 55 -12.01 -1.74 4.51
CA ASN A 55 -13.21 -2.11 5.25
C ASN A 55 -13.67 -1.04 6.27
N VAL A 56 -12.85 -0.77 7.27
CA VAL A 56 -12.99 0.31 8.27
C VAL A 56 -12.07 1.48 7.90
N GLY A 57 -12.52 2.72 8.15
CA GLY A 57 -11.80 3.95 7.76
C GLY A 57 -11.93 4.25 6.26
N LYS A 58 -11.43 3.35 5.40
CA LYS A 58 -11.37 3.53 3.93
C LYS A 58 -10.56 4.78 3.55
N GLU A 59 -9.33 4.84 4.03
CA GLU A 59 -8.46 6.00 3.91
C GLU A 59 -6.98 5.63 3.83
N VAL A 60 -6.21 6.46 3.13
CA VAL A 60 -4.75 6.43 3.17
C VAL A 60 -4.29 7.15 4.42
N VAL A 61 -3.48 6.49 5.24
CA VAL A 61 -3.05 6.99 6.55
C VAL A 61 -1.54 7.19 6.68
N GLY A 62 -0.75 6.54 5.82
CA GLY A 62 0.70 6.65 5.88
C GLY A 62 1.41 6.24 4.60
N ILE A 63 2.71 6.49 4.58
CA ILE A 63 3.64 6.07 3.55
C ILE A 63 4.52 4.97 4.12
N VAL A 64 4.68 3.90 3.34
CA VAL A 64 5.59 2.78 3.58
C VAL A 64 6.65 2.73 2.50
N GLU A 65 7.73 2.01 2.77
CA GLU A 65 8.72 1.62 1.77
C GLU A 65 8.92 0.11 1.76
N VAL A 66 9.29 -0.43 0.59
CA VAL A 66 9.69 -1.82 0.43
C VAL A 66 11.09 -2.00 1.04
N CYS A 67 11.19 -2.88 2.05
CA CYS A 67 12.45 -3.18 2.73
C CYS A 67 13.00 -4.59 2.45
N ALA A 68 12.21 -5.47 1.81
CA ALA A 68 12.69 -6.72 1.22
C ALA A 68 11.92 -7.01 -0.08
N GLU A 69 12.62 -7.45 -1.13
CA GLU A 69 11.99 -7.87 -2.39
C GLU A 69 11.17 -9.15 -2.22
N SER A 70 10.39 -9.50 -3.24
CA SER A 70 9.50 -10.66 -3.20
C SER A 70 10.24 -11.97 -2.87
N ALA A 71 9.75 -12.67 -1.85
CA ALA A 71 10.19 -13.98 -1.39
C ALA A 71 8.97 -14.85 -1.04
N PRO A 72 9.12 -16.19 -0.93
CA PRO A 72 8.00 -17.10 -0.60
C PRO A 72 7.24 -16.65 0.66
N ASP A 73 5.91 -16.63 0.57
CA ASP A 73 5.00 -16.19 1.64
C ASP A 73 4.95 -17.23 2.78
N SER A 74 5.36 -16.83 3.98
CA SER A 74 5.45 -17.70 5.16
C SER A 74 4.11 -18.24 5.65
N THR A 75 2.99 -17.67 5.19
CA THR A 75 1.64 -18.08 5.56
C THR A 75 1.13 -19.28 4.74
N THR A 76 1.94 -19.80 3.80
CA THR A 76 1.56 -20.96 2.97
C THR A 76 2.75 -21.75 2.45
N ASP A 77 2.59 -23.07 2.32
CA ASP A 77 3.59 -23.94 1.67
C ASP A 77 3.47 -23.94 0.12
N ASP A 78 2.51 -23.21 -0.44
CA ASP A 78 2.29 -23.16 -1.89
C ASP A 78 3.29 -22.19 -2.56
N PRO A 79 4.24 -22.68 -3.37
CA PRO A 79 5.34 -21.88 -3.93
C PRO A 79 4.87 -20.86 -4.98
N ARG A 80 3.57 -20.84 -5.32
CA ARG A 80 2.99 -19.84 -6.19
C ARG A 80 2.85 -18.48 -5.51
N TRP A 81 2.89 -18.42 -4.18
CA TRP A 81 2.66 -17.21 -3.40
C TRP A 81 3.96 -16.71 -2.79
N ASP A 82 4.16 -15.42 -2.98
CA ASP A 82 5.34 -14.67 -2.56
C ASP A 82 4.91 -13.24 -2.29
N CYS A 83 5.67 -12.56 -1.45
CA CYS A 83 5.38 -11.21 -1.00
C CYS A 83 6.66 -10.47 -0.62
N VAL A 84 6.54 -9.15 -0.59
CA VAL A 84 7.60 -8.24 -0.12
C VAL A 84 7.50 -8.05 1.40
N HIS A 85 8.51 -7.42 1.98
CA HIS A 85 8.37 -6.78 3.30
C HIS A 85 8.27 -5.27 3.13
N ILE A 86 7.43 -4.63 3.94
CA ILE A 86 7.28 -3.17 3.98
C ILE A 86 7.51 -2.62 5.38
N ARG A 87 8.00 -1.39 5.48
CA ARG A 87 8.12 -0.67 6.76
C ARG A 87 7.56 0.74 6.67
N ALA A 88 7.07 1.25 7.81
CA ALA A 88 6.56 2.61 7.89
C ALA A 88 7.67 3.64 7.65
N VAL A 89 7.38 4.65 6.84
CA VAL A 89 8.25 5.82 6.62
C VAL A 89 7.72 7.01 7.42
N ARG A 90 6.47 7.41 7.18
CA ARG A 90 5.81 8.52 7.88
C ARG A 90 4.29 8.46 7.74
N PRO A 91 3.53 9.01 8.70
CA PRO A 91 2.09 9.20 8.53
C PRO A 91 1.81 10.32 7.51
N LEU A 92 0.59 10.34 6.98
CA LEU A 92 0.06 11.55 6.34
C LEU A 92 -0.29 12.58 7.42
N ALA A 93 -0.18 13.87 7.10
CA ALA A 93 -0.62 14.93 8.02
C ALA A 93 -2.14 14.94 8.17
N ARG A 94 -2.85 14.57 7.10
CA ARG A 94 -4.30 14.34 7.07
C ARG A 94 -4.60 13.05 6.30
N PRO A 95 -5.40 12.12 6.85
CA PRO A 95 -5.85 10.96 6.08
C PRO A 95 -6.60 11.36 4.81
N VAL A 96 -6.38 10.63 3.72
CA VAL A 96 -7.07 10.85 2.43
C VAL A 96 -8.07 9.73 2.21
N THR A 97 -9.36 10.05 2.24
CA THR A 97 -10.42 9.04 2.17
C THR A 97 -10.66 8.54 0.74
N LEU A 98 -11.21 7.34 0.61
CA LEU A 98 -11.65 6.81 -0.69
C LEU A 98 -12.69 7.73 -1.36
N GLU A 99 -13.57 8.38 -0.57
CA GLU A 99 -14.56 9.30 -1.13
C GLU A 99 -13.91 10.58 -1.66
N ASP A 100 -12.89 11.12 -0.98
CA ASP A 100 -12.09 12.23 -1.51
C ASP A 100 -11.40 11.83 -2.84
N CYS A 101 -10.79 10.63 -2.89
CA CYS A 101 -10.15 10.13 -4.11
C CYS A 101 -11.12 9.96 -5.29
N LYS A 102 -12.40 9.67 -5.05
CA LYS A 102 -13.39 9.50 -6.12
C LYS A 102 -13.78 10.79 -6.82
N VAL A 103 -13.64 11.93 -6.13
CA VAL A 103 -14.06 13.24 -6.63
C VAL A 103 -12.89 14.16 -6.99
N GLU A 104 -11.66 13.80 -6.60
CA GLU A 104 -10.46 14.56 -6.94
C GLU A 104 -10.09 14.39 -8.42
N PRO A 105 -9.94 15.49 -9.18
CA PRO A 105 -9.47 15.44 -10.55
C PRO A 105 -8.07 14.83 -10.66
N GLY A 106 -7.88 13.95 -11.64
CA GLY A 106 -6.63 13.23 -11.87
C GLY A 106 -6.55 11.85 -11.19
N LEU A 107 -7.49 11.51 -10.29
CA LEU A 107 -7.56 10.18 -9.65
C LEU A 107 -8.65 9.28 -10.25
N GLU A 108 -9.33 9.73 -11.30
CA GLU A 108 -10.48 9.01 -11.89
C GLU A 108 -10.08 7.63 -12.43
N LYS A 109 -8.81 7.45 -12.78
CA LYS A 109 -8.24 6.19 -13.29
C LYS A 109 -7.47 5.39 -12.25
N MET A 110 -7.30 5.92 -11.04
CA MET A 110 -6.55 5.27 -9.98
C MET A 110 -7.14 3.89 -9.66
N ALA A 111 -6.26 2.90 -9.48
CA ALA A 111 -6.68 1.53 -9.16
C ALA A 111 -7.49 1.45 -7.86
N LEU A 112 -7.27 2.40 -6.93
CA LEU A 112 -8.02 2.50 -5.68
C LEU A 112 -9.52 2.76 -5.94
N VAL A 113 -9.82 3.62 -6.91
CA VAL A 113 -11.17 4.01 -7.32
C VAL A 113 -11.83 2.93 -8.18
N ASN A 114 -11.08 2.35 -9.11
CA ASN A 114 -11.66 1.48 -10.15
C ASN A 114 -11.55 -0.03 -9.89
N ASN A 115 -10.66 -0.46 -9.00
CA ASN A 115 -10.41 -1.88 -8.74
C ASN A 115 -10.42 -2.17 -7.24
N THR A 116 -11.62 -2.25 -6.68
CA THR A 116 -11.84 -2.43 -5.24
C THR A 116 -11.27 -3.74 -4.69
N ARG A 117 -11.23 -4.81 -5.51
CA ARG A 117 -10.76 -6.15 -5.11
C ARG A 117 -9.25 -6.35 -5.19
N LEU A 118 -8.51 -5.42 -5.81
CA LEU A 118 -7.05 -5.51 -5.88
C LEU A 118 -6.44 -4.90 -4.60
N SER A 119 -5.77 -5.72 -3.79
CA SER A 119 -5.22 -5.34 -2.48
C SER A 119 -3.85 -4.66 -2.55
N VAL A 120 -3.04 -5.01 -3.56
CA VAL A 120 -1.75 -4.36 -3.85
C VAL A 120 -1.84 -3.76 -5.24
N GLN A 121 -1.69 -2.44 -5.33
CA GLN A 121 -2.04 -1.69 -6.54
C GLN A 121 -0.85 -0.85 -7.03
N PRO A 122 -0.68 -0.67 -8.35
CA PRO A 122 0.24 0.33 -8.86
C PRO A 122 -0.35 1.73 -8.63
N VAL A 123 0.54 2.71 -8.43
CA VAL A 123 0.21 4.13 -8.35
C VAL A 123 1.14 4.87 -9.31
N THR A 124 0.58 5.73 -10.16
CA THR A 124 1.38 6.54 -11.09
C THR A 124 2.06 7.70 -10.36
N ASP A 125 3.11 8.29 -10.96
CA ASP A 125 3.77 9.46 -10.40
C ASP A 125 2.81 10.66 -10.21
N GLU A 126 1.80 10.78 -11.06
CA GLU A 126 0.78 11.83 -10.97
C GLU A 126 -0.17 11.58 -9.79
N GLU A 127 -0.71 10.37 -9.69
CA GLU A 127 -1.58 9.95 -8.58
C GLU A 127 -0.86 10.07 -7.23
N TRP A 128 0.42 9.67 -7.16
CA TRP A 128 1.25 9.80 -5.96
C TRP A 128 1.31 11.26 -5.48
N ARG A 129 1.67 12.19 -6.38
CA ARG A 129 1.78 13.62 -6.04
C ARG A 129 0.44 14.19 -5.60
N ILE A 130 -0.66 13.81 -6.26
CA ILE A 130 -2.00 14.29 -5.89
C ILE A 130 -2.36 13.83 -4.47
N VAL A 131 -2.22 12.54 -4.16
CA VAL A 131 -2.56 11.99 -2.84
C VAL A 131 -1.64 12.55 -1.75
N CYS A 132 -0.34 12.70 -2.00
CA CYS A 132 0.59 13.35 -1.07
C CYS A 132 0.18 14.80 -0.76
N ARG A 133 -0.18 15.58 -1.80
CA ARG A 133 -0.69 16.96 -1.64
C ARG A 133 -1.98 16.99 -0.82
N MET A 134 -2.94 16.12 -1.12
CA MET A 134 -4.18 16.01 -0.35
C MET A 134 -3.91 15.63 1.12
N GLY A 135 -2.93 14.75 1.34
CA GLY A 135 -2.50 14.27 2.64
C GLY A 135 -1.58 15.21 3.41
N GLY A 136 -1.22 16.37 2.84
CA GLY A 136 -0.38 17.38 3.48
C GLY A 136 1.06 16.93 3.70
N VAL A 137 1.62 16.13 2.80
CA VAL A 137 3.01 15.66 2.85
C VAL A 137 3.73 15.93 1.52
N GLU A 138 5.05 16.14 1.61
CA GLU A 138 5.90 16.20 0.40
C GLU A 138 5.88 14.85 -0.33
N PRO A 139 5.84 14.81 -1.67
CA PRO A 139 5.94 13.56 -2.43
C PRO A 139 7.26 12.81 -2.24
#